data_AF-A0A1B6LH63-F1
#
_entry.id   AF-A0A1B6LH63-F1
#
_cell.length_a   1.000
_cell.length_b   1.000
_cell.length_c   1.000
_cell.angle_alpha   90.00
_cell.angle_beta   90.00
_cell.angle_gamma   90.00
#
_symmetry.space_group_name_H-M   'P 1'
#
loop_
_entity.id
_entity.type
_entity.pdbx_description
1 polymer ?
#
loop_
_entity_poly.entity_id
_entity_poly.type
_entity_poly.pdbx_seq_one_letter_code
_entity_poly.pdbx_strand_id
1 'polypeptide(L)'
;TGSVESPGGLYVVPLHLLISGNISQSLQLIKGGVNEAPVLVDLNKDGTEDIVAISDDRVTAIDGVTLDQLWNITSTSLFGKLQLLNSPTLAYFNDDDIPDLLFTHMVGSSYPEYYFSQTTVVEGRTGAPLLDQPMTSSASVDIPGLTLSVSGQGNDFFLYWAAVCVGHEETQQRFAFLNSTPIKQRAKADLCKLRFNSTLDMRLY
;
A
#
# COMPACT_ATOMS: atom_id res chain seq x y z
N THR A 1 -0.95 -8.89 -14.71
CA THR A 1 -0.34 -8.44 -13.44
C THR A 1 1.18 -8.50 -13.57
N GLY A 2 1.91 -7.84 -12.67
CA GLY A 2 3.38 -7.86 -12.59
C GLY A 2 3.81 -7.76 -11.12
N SER A 3 5.06 -7.43 -10.85
CA SER A 3 5.56 -7.17 -9.50
C SER A 3 6.58 -6.03 -9.52
N VAL A 4 7.09 -5.63 -8.35
CA VAL A 4 8.17 -4.63 -8.26
C VAL A 4 9.36 -4.97 -9.16
N GLU A 5 9.64 -6.26 -9.36
CA GLU A 5 10.78 -6.74 -10.16
C GLU A 5 10.38 -7.29 -11.54
N SER A 6 9.08 -7.37 -11.85
CA SER A 6 8.59 -7.93 -13.12
C SER A 6 7.61 -7.01 -13.83
N PRO A 7 7.78 -6.79 -15.15
CA PRO A 7 6.91 -5.91 -15.90
C PRO A 7 5.47 -6.46 -15.92
N GLY A 8 4.52 -5.54 -16.07
CA GLY A 8 3.11 -5.90 -16.17
C GLY A 8 2.24 -4.68 -16.44
N GLY A 9 1.00 -4.77 -16.01
CA GLY A 9 0.07 -3.66 -16.04
C GLY A 9 -1.29 -4.03 -15.48
N LEU A 10 -2.11 -2.99 -15.35
CA LEU A 10 -3.55 -3.09 -15.15
C LEU A 10 -4.23 -2.94 -16.51
N TYR A 11 -5.14 -3.85 -16.83
CA TYR A 11 -5.86 -3.85 -18.09
C TYR A 11 -7.37 -3.95 -17.84
N VAL A 12 -8.15 -3.25 -18.66
CA VAL A 12 -9.60 -3.35 -18.69
C VAL A 12 -10.04 -4.01 -19.99
N VAL A 13 -11.02 -4.89 -19.88
CA VAL A 13 -11.66 -5.55 -21.01
C VAL A 13 -13.18 -5.52 -20.81
N PRO A 14 -13.96 -5.09 -21.81
CA PRO A 14 -15.41 -5.20 -21.75
C PRO A 14 -15.85 -6.64 -21.49
N LEU A 15 -16.84 -6.83 -20.62
CA LEU A 15 -17.31 -8.16 -20.21
C LEU A 15 -17.70 -9.05 -21.40
N HIS A 16 -18.35 -8.50 -22.43
CA HIS A 16 -18.74 -9.27 -23.62
C HIS A 16 -17.53 -9.78 -24.44
N LEU A 17 -16.42 -9.04 -24.45
CA LEU A 17 -15.16 -9.47 -25.07
C LEU A 17 -14.46 -10.52 -24.21
N LEU A 18 -14.49 -10.37 -22.89
CA LEU A 18 -13.97 -11.38 -21.97
C LEU A 18 -14.69 -12.72 -22.13
N ILE A 19 -16.03 -12.71 -22.17
CA ILE A 19 -16.87 -13.91 -22.33
C ILE A 19 -16.60 -14.61 -23.66
N SER A 20 -16.39 -13.85 -24.73
CA SER A 20 -16.07 -14.40 -26.06
C SER A 20 -14.60 -14.79 -26.23
N GLY A 21 -13.75 -14.62 -25.21
CA GLY A 21 -12.32 -14.91 -25.27
C GLY A 21 -11.50 -13.92 -26.10
N ASN A 22 -12.07 -12.78 -26.51
CA ASN A 22 -11.41 -11.78 -27.34
C ASN A 22 -10.74 -10.69 -26.48
N ILE A 23 -9.67 -11.04 -25.77
CA ILE A 23 -8.93 -10.12 -24.89
C ILE A 23 -7.91 -9.22 -25.62
N SER A 24 -7.78 -9.38 -26.93
CA SER A 24 -6.86 -8.59 -27.78
C SER A 24 -7.22 -7.11 -27.85
N GLN A 25 -8.45 -6.74 -27.49
CA GLN A 25 -8.93 -5.35 -27.43
C GLN A 25 -8.91 -4.79 -26.01
N SER A 26 -8.05 -5.30 -25.15
CA SER A 26 -7.89 -4.77 -23.79
C SER A 26 -7.22 -3.40 -23.80
N LEU A 27 -7.71 -2.51 -22.94
CA LEU A 27 -7.12 -1.20 -22.68
C LEU A 27 -6.17 -1.30 -21.50
N GLN A 28 -4.93 -0.84 -21.67
CA GLN A 28 -3.98 -0.76 -20.56
C GLN A 28 -4.18 0.55 -19.78
N LEU A 29 -4.54 0.44 -18.50
CA LEU A 29 -4.71 1.60 -17.61
C LEU A 29 -3.40 1.98 -16.92
N ILE A 30 -2.67 0.98 -16.41
CA ILE A 30 -1.39 1.20 -15.71
C ILE A 30 -0.32 0.37 -16.40
N LYS A 31 0.84 1.00 -16.60
CA LYS A 31 2.06 0.34 -17.06
C LYS A 31 3.00 0.15 -15.88
N GLY A 32 3.49 -1.07 -15.69
CA GLY A 32 4.33 -1.41 -14.54
C GLY A 32 3.74 -2.58 -13.75
N GLY A 33 4.51 -3.07 -12.79
CA GLY A 33 4.05 -4.14 -11.90
C GLY A 33 2.94 -3.64 -10.99
N VAL A 34 1.72 -4.16 -11.20
CA VAL A 34 0.61 -4.00 -10.25
C VAL A 34 0.81 -5.07 -9.18
N ASN A 35 1.29 -4.65 -8.02
CA ASN A 35 1.75 -5.53 -6.95
C ASN A 35 0.59 -6.16 -6.18
N GLU A 36 -0.47 -5.39 -5.98
CA GLU A 36 -1.58 -5.71 -5.10
C GLU A 36 -2.91 -5.61 -5.83
N ALA A 37 -3.94 -6.25 -5.27
CA ALA A 37 -5.29 -6.17 -5.82
C ALA A 37 -5.77 -4.70 -5.79
N PRO A 38 -6.23 -4.15 -6.93
CA PRO A 38 -6.93 -2.86 -6.96
C PRO A 38 -8.18 -2.90 -6.08
N VAL A 39 -8.56 -1.75 -5.54
CA VAL A 39 -9.82 -1.56 -4.82
C VAL A 39 -10.76 -0.69 -5.64
N LEU A 40 -12.06 -0.88 -5.44
CA LEU A 40 -13.12 -0.14 -6.11
C LEU A 40 -13.83 0.76 -5.12
N VAL A 41 -13.94 2.06 -5.43
CA VAL A 41 -14.53 3.08 -4.56
C VAL A 41 -14.95 4.30 -5.36
N ASP A 42 -16.12 4.86 -5.10
CA ASP A 42 -16.58 6.12 -5.73
C ASP A 42 -15.87 7.33 -5.08
N LEU A 43 -14.88 7.92 -5.78
CA LEU A 43 -14.07 9.05 -5.31
C LEU A 43 -14.53 10.39 -5.89
N ASN A 44 -15.25 10.36 -7.01
CA ASN A 44 -15.74 11.56 -7.70
C ASN A 44 -17.22 11.88 -7.38
N LYS A 45 -17.93 10.96 -6.72
CA LYS A 45 -19.37 10.98 -6.39
C LYS A 45 -20.31 10.96 -7.59
N ASP A 46 -19.93 10.28 -8.66
CA ASP A 46 -20.79 10.11 -9.84
C ASP A 46 -21.72 8.88 -9.75
N GLY A 47 -21.56 8.06 -8.69
CA GLY A 47 -22.35 6.87 -8.44
C GLY A 47 -21.79 5.59 -9.08
N THR A 48 -20.61 5.65 -9.71
CA THR A 48 -19.84 4.53 -10.22
C THR A 48 -18.56 4.37 -9.42
N GLU A 49 -18.16 3.13 -9.09
CA GLU A 49 -16.89 2.92 -8.41
C GLU A 49 -15.69 3.21 -9.32
N ASP A 50 -14.78 4.05 -8.83
CA ASP A 50 -13.46 4.30 -9.41
C ASP A 50 -12.48 3.20 -9.03
N ILE A 51 -11.37 3.11 -9.78
CA ILE A 51 -10.33 2.10 -9.59
C ILE A 51 -9.13 2.73 -8.90
N VAL A 52 -8.78 2.24 -7.72
CA VAL A 52 -7.52 2.58 -7.04
C VAL A 52 -6.56 1.41 -7.14
N ALA A 53 -5.40 1.64 -7.73
CA ALA A 53 -4.41 0.61 -7.95
C ALA A 53 -3.02 1.05 -7.49
N ILE A 54 -2.27 0.08 -6.97
CA ILE A 54 -0.89 0.25 -6.51
C ILE A 54 0.05 -0.31 -7.57
N SER A 55 1.07 0.48 -7.93
CA SER A 55 2.17 0.06 -8.78
C SER A 55 3.49 0.58 -8.21
N ASP A 56 4.31 -0.30 -7.64
CA ASP A 56 5.57 0.03 -6.97
C ASP A 56 5.38 0.96 -5.75
N ASP A 57 5.78 2.23 -5.87
CA ASP A 57 5.64 3.30 -4.89
C ASP A 57 4.49 4.28 -5.23
N ARG A 58 3.69 3.95 -6.24
CA ARG A 58 2.60 4.79 -6.74
C ARG A 58 1.23 4.25 -6.38
N VAL A 59 0.36 5.16 -5.96
CA VAL A 59 -1.08 4.95 -5.83
C VAL A 59 -1.77 5.80 -6.88
N THR A 60 -2.53 5.16 -7.76
CA THR A 60 -3.22 5.82 -8.88
C THR A 60 -4.72 5.57 -8.75
N ALA A 61 -5.51 6.65 -8.79
CA ALA A 61 -6.95 6.60 -8.91
C ALA A 61 -7.36 6.88 -10.36
N ILE A 62 -8.28 6.06 -10.87
CA ILE A 62 -8.75 6.08 -12.26
C ILE A 62 -10.27 6.07 -12.23
N ASP A 63 -10.87 6.99 -12.97
CA ASP A 63 -12.32 7.16 -13.09
C ASP A 63 -12.98 5.88 -13.61
N GLY A 64 -14.02 5.40 -12.91
CA GLY A 64 -14.71 4.16 -13.26
C GLY A 64 -15.50 4.23 -14.57
N VAL A 65 -15.90 5.45 -14.99
CA VAL A 65 -16.73 5.70 -16.16
C VAL A 65 -15.86 6.01 -17.39
N THR A 66 -14.94 6.96 -17.27
CA THR A 66 -14.13 7.45 -18.38
C THR A 66 -12.82 6.70 -18.54
N LEU A 67 -12.36 6.00 -17.49
CA LEU A 67 -11.05 5.36 -17.40
C LEU A 67 -9.88 6.37 -17.44
N ASP A 68 -10.14 7.64 -17.21
CA ASP A 68 -9.12 8.68 -17.08
C ASP A 68 -8.51 8.69 -15.67
N GLN A 69 -7.25 9.08 -15.56
CA GLN A 69 -6.60 9.22 -14.26
C GLN A 69 -7.20 10.42 -13.49
N LEU A 70 -7.78 10.17 -12.31
CA LEU A 70 -8.26 11.22 -11.40
C LEU A 70 -7.07 11.92 -10.72
N TRP A 71 -6.22 11.13 -10.08
CA TRP A 71 -4.99 11.59 -9.44
C TRP A 71 -3.98 10.44 -9.34
N ASN A 72 -2.73 10.81 -9.05
CA ASN A 72 -1.65 9.86 -8.88
C ASN A 72 -0.61 10.45 -7.93
N ILE A 73 -0.27 9.68 -6.90
CA ILE A 73 0.72 10.05 -5.90
C ILE A 73 1.91 9.10 -5.98
N THR A 74 3.10 9.66 -5.85
CA THR A 74 4.36 8.93 -5.69
C THR A 74 4.95 9.31 -4.34
N SER A 75 5.12 8.34 -3.45
CA SER A 75 5.75 8.58 -2.17
C SER A 75 7.27 8.60 -2.28
N THR A 76 7.94 9.41 -1.46
CA THR A 76 9.42 9.47 -1.43
C THR A 76 9.93 9.31 0.00
N SER A 77 11.14 8.76 0.14
CA SER A 77 11.79 8.60 1.44
C SER A 77 13.26 8.98 1.38
N LEU A 78 13.72 9.68 2.41
CA LEU A 78 15.14 9.97 2.60
C LEU A 78 15.93 8.74 3.07
N PHE A 79 15.26 7.67 3.48
CA PHE A 79 15.89 6.52 4.09
C PHE A 79 16.15 5.40 3.07
N GLY A 80 15.40 5.32 1.98
CA GLY A 80 15.55 4.30 0.95
C GLY A 80 14.36 4.27 -0.02
N LYS A 81 14.20 3.15 -0.73
CA LYS A 81 13.04 2.91 -1.58
C LYS A 81 11.82 2.61 -0.71
N LEU A 82 10.67 3.09 -1.17
CA LEU A 82 9.37 2.72 -0.63
C LEU A 82 8.77 1.64 -1.53
N GLN A 83 8.13 0.65 -0.92
CA GLN A 83 7.33 -0.33 -1.62
C GLN A 83 5.98 -0.47 -0.94
N LEU A 84 4.93 -0.50 -1.74
CA LEU A 84 3.58 -0.79 -1.29
C LEU A 84 3.25 -2.23 -1.67
N LEU A 85 3.21 -3.10 -0.66
CA LEU A 85 2.91 -4.53 -0.79
C LEU A 85 1.66 -4.93 0.00
N ASN A 86 0.73 -4.00 0.18
CA ASN A 86 -0.58 -4.27 0.74
C ASN A 86 -1.64 -3.51 -0.05
N SER A 87 -2.82 -4.10 -0.26
CA SER A 87 -3.96 -3.37 -0.81
C SER A 87 -4.33 -2.18 0.11
N PRO A 88 -4.78 -1.04 -0.46
CA PRO A 88 -5.29 0.07 0.33
C PRO A 88 -6.50 -0.35 1.16
N THR A 89 -6.64 0.25 2.33
CA THR A 89 -7.79 0.11 3.22
C THR A 89 -8.69 1.34 3.06
N LEU A 90 -9.96 1.11 2.73
CA LEU A 90 -10.94 2.16 2.46
C LEU A 90 -11.76 2.49 3.71
N ALA A 91 -11.89 3.77 4.03
CA ALA A 91 -12.73 4.27 5.12
C ALA A 91 -12.93 5.79 5.04
N TYR A 92 -13.88 6.34 5.79
CA TYR A 92 -14.02 7.79 5.97
C TYR A 92 -13.10 8.25 7.11
N PHE A 93 -11.85 8.60 6.79
CA PHE A 93 -10.84 8.94 7.80
C PHE A 93 -10.90 10.42 8.25
N ASN A 94 -11.69 11.23 7.56
CA ASN A 94 -11.97 12.62 7.89
C ASN A 94 -13.49 12.90 7.89
N ASP A 95 -13.88 14.18 8.08
CA ASP A 95 -15.29 14.60 8.17
C ASP A 95 -15.96 14.85 6.79
N ASP A 96 -15.43 14.29 5.70
CA ASP A 96 -16.05 14.34 4.39
C ASP A 96 -16.85 13.06 4.08
N ASP A 97 -17.53 13.08 2.94
CA ASP A 97 -18.42 12.03 2.46
C ASP A 97 -17.79 11.19 1.33
N ILE A 98 -16.47 11.24 1.15
CA ILE A 98 -15.67 10.42 0.22
C ILE A 98 -14.76 9.48 1.01
N PRO A 99 -14.71 8.18 0.69
CA PRO A 99 -13.78 7.29 1.36
C PRO A 99 -12.32 7.63 1.00
N ASP A 100 -11.49 7.69 2.04
CA ASP A 100 -10.04 7.87 1.98
C ASP A 100 -9.30 6.52 1.97
N LEU A 101 -7.98 6.59 1.86
CA LEU A 101 -7.11 5.42 1.64
C LEU A 101 -6.01 5.34 2.69
N LEU A 102 -6.00 4.25 3.47
CA LEU A 102 -4.89 3.89 4.34
C LEU A 102 -4.00 2.82 3.68
N PHE A 103 -2.69 3.00 3.75
CA PHE A 103 -1.72 2.00 3.29
C PHE A 103 -0.39 2.11 4.03
N THR A 104 0.43 1.06 3.94
CA THR A 104 1.70 0.97 4.66
C THR A 104 2.85 0.81 3.67
N HIS A 105 3.76 1.78 3.68
CA HIS A 105 5.01 1.63 2.95
C HIS A 105 5.98 0.76 3.72
N MET A 106 6.62 -0.17 3.03
CA MET A 106 7.85 -0.77 3.50
C MET A 106 9.04 0.04 3.01
N VAL A 107 9.95 0.39 3.92
CA VAL A 107 11.09 1.25 3.63
C VAL A 107 12.36 0.42 3.67
N GLY A 108 13.13 0.42 2.58
CA GLY A 108 14.22 -0.51 2.39
C GLY A 108 15.11 -0.24 1.16
N SER A 109 15.97 -1.19 0.84
CA SER A 109 16.70 -1.21 -0.44
C SER A 109 15.87 -1.91 -1.52
N SER A 110 15.45 -3.14 -1.26
CA SER A 110 14.55 -3.99 -2.04
C SER A 110 14.19 -5.23 -1.21
N TYR A 111 13.32 -6.11 -1.69
CA TYR A 111 13.11 -7.40 -1.05
C TYR A 111 14.44 -8.17 -0.92
N PRO A 112 14.74 -8.81 0.24
CA PRO A 112 14.02 -8.84 1.52
C PRO A 112 14.58 -7.87 2.59
N GLU A 113 15.20 -6.77 2.18
CA GLU A 113 15.88 -5.76 3.01
C GLU A 113 14.98 -4.54 3.29
N TYR A 114 13.91 -4.76 4.06
CA TYR A 114 13.07 -3.69 4.62
C TYR A 114 13.43 -3.48 6.09
N TYR A 115 13.72 -2.25 6.49
CA TYR A 115 14.23 -1.96 7.84
C TYR A 115 13.20 -1.26 8.75
N PHE A 116 12.12 -0.69 8.20
CA PHE A 116 11.00 -0.13 8.95
C PHE A 116 9.80 0.02 8.01
N SER A 117 8.64 0.33 8.57
CA SER A 117 7.40 0.61 7.82
C SER A 117 6.79 1.96 8.21
N GLN A 118 6.01 2.52 7.31
CA GLN A 118 5.33 3.81 7.47
C GLN A 118 3.88 3.72 6.99
N THR A 119 2.95 3.76 7.93
CA THR A 119 1.51 3.79 7.64
C THR A 119 1.06 5.24 7.47
N THR A 120 0.30 5.51 6.41
CA THR A 120 -0.24 6.83 6.12
C THR A 120 -1.68 6.73 5.63
N VAL A 121 -2.37 7.86 5.66
CA VAL A 121 -3.71 8.03 5.08
C VAL A 121 -3.67 9.17 4.07
N VAL A 122 -4.35 9.00 2.94
CA VAL A 122 -4.51 10.03 1.91
C VAL A 122 -5.98 10.23 1.56
N GLU A 123 -6.33 11.48 1.25
CA GLU A 123 -7.67 11.91 0.87
C GLU A 123 -8.12 11.20 -0.41
N GLY A 124 -9.32 10.63 -0.40
CA GLY A 124 -9.85 9.92 -1.56
C GLY A 124 -10.01 10.80 -2.81
N ARG A 125 -10.40 12.06 -2.63
CA ARG A 125 -10.67 12.98 -3.73
C ARG A 125 -9.41 13.43 -4.47
N THR A 126 -8.31 13.66 -3.75
CA THR A 126 -7.12 14.33 -4.31
C THR A 126 -5.83 13.53 -4.17
N GLY A 127 -5.80 12.50 -3.31
CA GLY A 127 -4.58 11.83 -2.88
C GLY A 127 -3.72 12.65 -1.92
N ALA A 128 -4.19 13.79 -1.42
CA ALA A 128 -3.44 14.61 -0.46
C ALA A 128 -3.25 13.88 0.88
N PRO A 129 -2.10 14.01 1.56
CA PRO A 129 -1.90 13.38 2.86
C PRO A 129 -2.83 13.97 3.92
N LEU A 130 -3.46 13.12 4.73
CA LEU A 130 -4.29 13.53 5.88
C LEU A 130 -3.49 13.60 7.19
N LEU A 131 -2.34 12.92 7.26
CA LEU A 131 -1.45 12.96 8.41
C LEU A 131 -0.29 13.92 8.16
N ASP A 132 0.06 14.74 9.16
CA ASP A 132 1.25 15.60 9.11
C ASP A 132 2.53 14.76 8.91
N GLN A 133 2.58 13.58 9.53
CA GLN A 133 3.67 12.61 9.42
C GLN A 133 3.11 11.18 9.43
N PRO A 134 3.69 10.25 8.66
CA PRO A 134 3.28 8.86 8.68
C PRO A 134 3.65 8.20 10.02
N MET A 135 2.82 7.26 10.44
CA MET A 135 3.04 6.45 11.63
C MET A 135 4.17 5.46 11.36
N THR A 136 5.27 5.55 12.08
CA THR A 136 6.48 4.75 11.84
C THR A 136 6.53 3.54 12.76
N SER A 137 6.83 2.36 12.20
CA SER A 137 7.09 1.13 12.96
C SER A 137 8.43 0.51 12.55
N SER A 138 9.23 0.09 13.52
CA SER A 138 10.63 -0.33 13.34
C SER A 138 10.87 -1.65 12.62
N ALA A 139 9.82 -2.39 12.28
CA ALA A 139 9.88 -3.58 11.46
C ALA A 139 8.92 -3.49 10.25
N SER A 140 9.08 -4.40 9.31
CA SER A 140 8.23 -4.50 8.13
C SER A 140 6.90 -5.17 8.45
N VAL A 141 5.83 -4.62 7.88
CA VAL A 141 4.48 -5.22 7.90
C VAL A 141 3.82 -4.97 6.55
N ASP A 142 3.29 -6.01 5.95
CA ASP A 142 2.66 -6.05 4.61
C ASP A 142 1.18 -6.44 4.71
N ILE A 143 0.55 -6.18 5.85
CA ILE A 143 -0.84 -6.55 6.13
C ILE A 143 -1.71 -5.30 5.97
N PRO A 144 -2.81 -5.35 5.18
CA PRO A 144 -3.75 -4.23 5.09
C PRO A 144 -4.44 -3.97 6.43
N GLY A 145 -4.94 -2.75 6.62
CA GLY A 145 -5.74 -2.38 7.77
C GLY A 145 -7.13 -3.03 7.76
N LEU A 146 -7.89 -2.76 8.82
CA LEU A 146 -9.25 -3.23 9.00
C LEU A 146 -10.14 -2.05 9.40
N THR A 147 -11.30 -1.94 8.76
CA THR A 147 -12.29 -0.91 9.09
C THR A 147 -13.56 -1.58 9.61
N LEU A 148 -14.09 -1.07 10.70
CA LEU A 148 -15.30 -1.57 11.35
C LEU A 148 -16.29 -0.44 11.47
N SER A 149 -17.37 -0.52 10.70
CA SER A 149 -18.44 0.48 10.82
C SER A 149 -19.37 0.16 11.98
N VAL A 150 -19.62 1.16 12.80
CA VAL A 150 -20.50 1.05 13.97
C VAL A 150 -21.58 2.11 13.88
N SER A 151 -22.81 1.76 14.27
CA SER A 151 -23.94 2.68 14.19
C SER A 151 -23.67 4.00 14.92
N GLY A 152 -23.93 5.10 14.22
CA GLY A 152 -23.68 6.47 14.69
C GLY A 152 -22.54 7.12 13.92
N GLN A 153 -22.70 8.40 13.59
CA GLN A 153 -21.70 9.14 12.81
C GLN A 153 -20.39 9.23 13.60
N GLY A 154 -19.28 8.86 12.95
CA GLY A 154 -17.93 8.92 13.54
C GLY A 154 -17.61 7.79 14.52
N ASN A 155 -18.44 6.73 14.61
CA ASN A 155 -18.19 5.58 15.48
C ASN A 155 -17.35 4.47 14.80
N ASP A 156 -16.93 4.69 13.56
CA ASP A 156 -16.13 3.72 12.82
C ASP A 156 -14.76 3.55 13.48
N PHE A 157 -14.29 2.30 13.55
CA PHE A 157 -12.94 1.98 14.01
C PHE A 157 -12.05 1.74 12.79
N PHE A 158 -10.90 2.40 12.78
CA PHE A 158 -9.85 2.20 11.78
C PHE A 158 -8.67 1.55 12.47
N LEU A 159 -8.40 0.32 12.09
CA LEU A 159 -7.36 -0.50 12.70
C LEU A 159 -6.23 -0.73 11.72
N TYR A 160 -4.99 -0.69 12.20
CA TYR A 160 -3.81 -0.97 11.37
C TYR A 160 -2.76 -1.77 12.13
N TRP A 161 -2.02 -2.58 11.37
CA TRP A 161 -0.96 -3.42 11.92
C TRP A 161 0.35 -2.65 12.01
N ALA A 162 1.03 -2.80 13.14
CA ALA A 162 2.36 -2.29 13.37
C ALA A 162 3.29 -3.43 13.82
N ALA A 163 4.36 -3.66 13.07
CA ALA A 163 5.43 -4.56 13.47
C ALA A 163 6.58 -3.74 14.08
N VAL A 164 6.94 -4.03 15.33
CA VAL A 164 7.96 -3.29 16.07
C VAL A 164 9.01 -4.21 16.69
N CYS A 165 10.22 -3.70 16.83
CA CYS A 165 11.24 -4.30 17.66
C CYS A 165 11.14 -3.71 19.07
N VAL A 166 10.91 -4.54 20.09
CA VAL A 166 10.67 -4.10 21.48
C VAL A 166 11.81 -3.22 21.99
N GLY A 167 11.48 -2.02 22.50
CA GLY A 167 12.43 -1.01 22.97
C GLY A 167 13.05 -0.14 21.86
N HIS A 168 12.63 -0.35 20.62
CA HIS A 168 13.10 0.37 19.43
C HIS A 168 11.93 0.74 18.51
N GLU A 169 10.74 0.96 19.05
CA GLU A 169 9.46 0.95 18.33
C GLU A 169 9.44 1.85 17.09
N GLU A 170 9.97 3.06 17.20
CA GLU A 170 9.92 4.09 16.15
C GLU A 170 11.25 4.25 15.38
N THR A 171 12.22 3.36 15.56
CA THR A 171 13.53 3.54 14.93
C THR A 171 13.48 3.43 13.41
N GLN A 172 14.10 4.40 12.74
CA GLN A 172 14.26 4.45 11.29
C GLN A 172 15.67 4.02 10.83
N GLN A 173 16.40 3.31 11.69
CA GLN A 173 17.78 2.92 11.42
C GLN A 173 17.87 2.00 10.19
N ARG A 174 18.63 2.45 9.18
CA ARG A 174 18.94 1.64 7.99
C ARG A 174 19.68 0.36 8.37
N PHE A 175 19.43 -0.69 7.58
CA PHE A 175 20.09 -1.98 7.72
C PHE A 175 20.40 -2.54 6.33
N ALA A 176 21.48 -3.31 6.23
CA ALA A 176 21.84 -4.07 5.03
C ALA A 176 22.49 -5.39 5.46
N PHE A 177 22.21 -6.48 4.74
CA PHE A 177 22.94 -7.72 4.94
C PHE A 177 24.34 -7.62 4.31
N LEU A 178 25.24 -8.52 4.69
CA LEU A 178 26.48 -8.71 3.96
C LEU A 178 26.14 -9.17 2.53
N ASN A 179 26.84 -8.62 1.54
CA ASN A 179 26.60 -8.94 0.12
C ASN A 179 26.71 -10.46 -0.17
N SER A 180 27.51 -11.18 0.60
CA SER A 180 27.69 -12.64 0.49
C SER A 180 26.55 -13.45 1.10
N THR A 181 25.64 -12.86 1.88
CA THR A 181 24.52 -13.59 2.50
C THR A 181 23.55 -14.05 1.42
N PRO A 182 23.23 -15.34 1.31
CA PRO A 182 22.26 -15.85 0.32
C PRO A 182 20.85 -15.29 0.54
N ILE A 183 20.10 -15.03 -0.54
CA ILE A 183 18.75 -14.43 -0.48
C ILE A 183 17.78 -15.22 0.43
N LYS A 184 17.89 -16.55 0.41
CA LYS A 184 17.07 -17.45 1.23
C LYS A 184 17.33 -17.29 2.74
N GLN A 185 18.55 -16.90 3.12
CA GLN A 185 18.88 -16.61 4.51
C GLN A 185 18.38 -15.21 4.89
N ARG A 186 18.57 -14.22 4.01
CA ARG A 186 18.06 -12.85 4.23
C ARG A 186 16.54 -12.84 4.43
N ALA A 187 15.79 -13.54 3.59
CA ALA A 187 14.33 -13.61 3.66
C ALA A 187 13.78 -14.33 4.90
N LYS A 188 14.61 -15.09 5.63
CA LYS A 188 14.23 -15.80 6.87
C LYS A 188 14.83 -15.17 8.12
N ALA A 189 15.51 -14.05 7.98
CA ALA A 189 16.21 -13.42 9.07
C ALA A 189 15.25 -12.70 10.01
N ASP A 190 15.45 -12.87 11.31
CA ASP A 190 14.81 -12.04 12.33
C ASP A 190 15.57 -10.71 12.44
N LEU A 191 15.02 -9.66 11.82
CA LEU A 191 15.64 -8.34 11.80
C LEU A 191 15.70 -7.68 13.17
N CYS A 192 14.74 -7.94 14.07
CA CYS A 192 14.76 -7.38 15.42
C CYS A 192 15.88 -8.00 16.26
N LYS A 193 16.11 -9.31 16.08
CA LYS A 193 17.23 -10.00 16.70
C LYS A 193 18.57 -9.55 16.14
N LEU A 194 18.70 -9.42 14.82
CA LEU A 194 19.95 -9.04 14.16
C LEU A 194 20.36 -7.58 14.41
N ARG A 195 19.40 -6.65 14.42
CA ARG A 195 19.67 -5.21 14.52
C ARG A 195 19.82 -4.75 15.96
N PHE A 196 19.02 -5.31 16.86
CA PHE A 196 18.86 -4.77 18.21
C PHE A 196 19.00 -5.82 19.31
N ASN A 197 19.24 -7.09 18.96
CA ASN A 197 19.16 -8.20 19.92
C ASN A 197 17.83 -8.22 20.70
N SER A 198 16.75 -7.81 20.02
CA SER A 198 15.40 -7.65 20.60
C SER A 198 14.42 -8.68 20.01
N THR A 199 13.15 -8.58 20.40
CA THR A 199 12.06 -9.44 19.94
C THR A 199 11.13 -8.65 19.03
N LEU A 200 10.64 -9.29 17.96
CA LEU A 200 9.56 -8.77 17.14
C LEU A 200 8.23 -8.85 17.89
N ASP A 201 7.49 -7.75 17.91
CA ASP A 201 6.15 -7.64 18.47
C ASP A 201 5.21 -7.07 17.39
N MET A 202 4.05 -7.70 17.23
CA MET A 202 3.04 -7.30 16.24
C MET A 202 1.81 -6.80 16.98
N ARG A 203 1.43 -5.56 16.70
CA ARG A 203 0.33 -4.86 17.38
C ARG A 203 -0.72 -4.47 16.37
N LEU A 204 -1.98 -4.57 16.80
CA LEU A 204 -3.12 -3.97 16.12
C LEU A 204 -3.50 -2.75 16.95
N TYR A 205 -3.40 -1.57 16.34
CA TYR A 205 -3.88 -0.31 16.90
C TYR A 205 -5.25 0.01 16.35
#